data_AF-A0A7S2D1V4-F1
#
_entry.id   AF-A0A7S2D1V4-F1
#
_cell.length_a   1.000
_cell.length_b   1.000
_cell.length_c   1.000
_cell.angle_alpha   90.00
_cell.angle_beta   90.00
_cell.angle_gamma   90.00
#
_symmetry.space_group_name_H-M   'P 1'
#
loop_
_entity.id
_entity.type
_entity.pdbx_description
1 polymer ?
#
loop_
_entity_poly.entity_id
_entity_poly.type
_entity_poly.pdbx_seq_one_letter_code
_entity_poly.pdbx_strand_id
1 'polypeptide(L)'
;HFSAEIAALPPKEPKKKQSKAKEGAPQPGAAAVVKTPAVPQDQATNANPKSELARFLQRYIGRTLTKEDVVYTTTQSGEFFQSTVRLACNHGEEFAGDLCATDKEAMQAAAAQAIGHFSAEIAALPPKEPKKKQSKAKEGAPQPGAAAVVKTPAVPQDQATNANPKSELARFLQRYIGRTLTKEDVVYTTTQSGEFFQSTVRLACNHGEEFAGDLCATDKEAMQAAAAQAIGHFSAEIA
;
A
#
# COMPACT_ATOMS: atom_id res chain seq x y z
N HIS A 1 -38.40 46.92 0.20
CA HIS A 1 -38.10 47.84 1.32
C HIS A 1 -38.02 47.01 2.61
N PHE A 2 -36.86 46.43 2.90
CA PHE A 2 -36.52 45.93 4.24
C PHE A 2 -35.09 46.40 4.48
N SER A 3 -35.01 47.58 5.09
CA SER A 3 -33.78 48.26 5.46
C SER A 3 -33.23 47.65 6.74
N ALA A 4 -31.91 47.41 6.73
CA ALA A 4 -30.94 47.55 7.82
C ALA A 4 -31.20 46.82 9.15
N GLU A 5 -30.22 46.00 9.56
CA GLU A 5 -29.36 46.38 10.69
C GLU A 5 -28.05 45.56 10.66
N ILE A 6 -26.93 46.26 10.53
CA ILE A 6 -25.57 45.75 10.64
C ILE A 6 -25.20 45.76 12.12
N ALA A 7 -24.89 44.59 12.69
CA ALA A 7 -24.19 44.49 13.97
C ALA A 7 -22.83 43.83 13.75
N ALA A 8 -21.82 44.68 13.54
CA ALA A 8 -20.41 44.31 13.59
C ALA A 8 -19.93 44.40 15.04
N LEU A 9 -19.46 43.29 15.62
CA LEU A 9 -18.68 43.23 16.86
C LEU A 9 -17.68 42.05 16.81
N PRO A 10 -16.58 42.11 17.60
CA PRO A 10 -15.19 42.04 17.11
C PRO A 10 -14.53 40.64 17.15
N PRO A 11 -13.34 40.49 16.52
CA PRO A 11 -12.53 39.27 16.61
C PRO A 11 -12.10 39.01 18.06
N LYS A 12 -12.44 37.82 18.58
CA LYS A 12 -11.87 37.31 19.83
C LYS A 12 -10.58 36.58 19.51
N GLU A 13 -9.45 37.27 19.68
CA GLU A 13 -8.14 36.67 19.92
C GLU A 13 -8.12 35.98 21.30
N PRO A 14 -7.92 34.66 21.39
CA PRO A 14 -7.39 34.06 22.61
C PRO A 14 -5.86 34.18 22.63
N LYS A 15 -5.42 35.09 23.50
CA LYS A 15 -4.07 35.34 23.97
C LYS A 15 -3.17 34.09 24.00
N LYS A 16 -1.99 34.22 23.38
CA LYS A 16 -0.76 33.47 23.67
C LYS A 16 -0.59 33.28 25.18
N LYS A 17 -0.83 32.06 25.68
CA LYS A 17 -0.18 31.59 26.91
C LYS A 17 1.21 31.09 26.51
N GLN A 18 2.18 32.01 26.54
CA GLN A 18 3.59 31.66 26.64
C GLN A 18 3.79 30.95 27.98
N SER A 19 3.66 29.64 28.01
CA SER A 19 4.33 28.83 29.02
C SER A 19 5.82 28.86 28.72
N LYS A 20 6.49 29.81 29.38
CA LYS A 20 7.93 29.90 29.54
C LYS A 20 8.40 28.70 30.37
N ALA A 21 8.44 27.53 29.75
CA ALA A 21 9.13 26.36 30.29
C ALA A 21 10.61 26.51 29.91
N LYS A 22 11.33 27.11 30.85
CA LYS A 22 12.74 26.87 31.19
C LYS A 22 13.54 26.13 30.11
N GLU A 23 14.22 26.92 29.30
CA GLU A 23 15.43 26.54 28.55
C GLU A 23 16.44 26.00 29.58
N GLY A 24 16.36 24.70 29.83
CA GLY A 24 17.41 23.93 30.49
C GLY A 24 18.40 23.56 29.41
N ALA A 25 19.51 24.28 29.35
CA ALA A 25 20.68 23.84 28.62
C ALA A 25 20.99 22.38 29.01
N PRO A 26 21.08 21.43 28.06
CA PRO A 26 21.71 20.17 28.35
C PRO A 26 23.19 20.47 28.63
N GLN A 27 23.61 20.21 29.86
CA GLN A 27 25.01 20.18 30.23
C GLN A 27 25.77 19.24 29.27
N PRO A 28 26.96 19.62 28.78
CA PRO A 28 27.90 18.66 28.19
C PRO A 28 28.45 17.79 29.34
N GLY A 29 27.64 16.82 29.75
CA GLY A 29 28.00 15.78 30.70
C GLY A 29 28.89 14.75 30.00
N ALA A 30 30.09 14.60 30.53
CA ALA A 30 31.14 13.71 30.05
C ALA A 30 30.63 12.29 29.75
N ALA A 31 31.15 11.76 28.65
CA ALA A 31 30.99 10.40 28.19
C ALA A 31 31.34 9.38 29.29
N ALA A 32 30.32 8.81 29.92
CA ALA A 32 30.42 7.45 30.44
C ALA A 32 30.06 6.51 29.27
N VAL A 33 31.10 6.01 28.60
CA VAL A 33 31.01 4.92 27.63
C VAL A 33 30.55 3.68 28.38
N VAL A 34 29.24 3.54 28.56
CA VAL A 34 28.62 2.27 28.90
C VAL A 34 28.66 1.46 27.62
N LYS A 35 29.68 0.59 27.52
CA LYS A 35 29.71 -0.51 26.56
C LYS A 35 28.48 -1.36 26.80
N THR A 36 27.39 -1.06 26.10
CA THR A 36 26.25 -1.95 25.98
C THR A 36 26.74 -3.22 25.29
N PRO A 37 26.49 -4.40 25.86
CA PRO A 37 26.85 -5.65 25.23
C PRO A 37 26.16 -5.73 23.87
N ALA A 38 26.96 -5.96 22.83
CA ALA A 38 26.48 -6.21 21.48
C ALA A 38 25.49 -7.38 21.52
N VAL A 39 24.21 -7.04 21.39
CA VAL A 39 23.13 -8.02 21.28
C VAL A 39 23.36 -8.76 19.96
N PRO A 40 23.39 -10.11 19.97
CA PRO A 40 23.60 -10.88 18.77
C PRO A 40 22.56 -10.48 17.71
N GLN A 41 23.04 -10.00 16.56
CA GLN A 41 22.24 -9.83 15.35
C GLN A 41 21.88 -11.21 14.80
N ASP A 42 20.99 -11.90 15.50
CA ASP A 42 20.45 -13.19 15.06
C ASP A 42 19.59 -12.95 13.82
N GLN A 43 19.84 -13.73 12.77
CA GLN A 43 19.26 -13.60 11.45
C GLN A 43 17.76 -13.94 11.48
N ALA A 44 16.94 -13.00 11.95
CA ALA A 44 15.50 -13.13 12.02
C ALA A 44 14.85 -13.00 10.62
N THR A 45 14.78 -14.12 9.91
CA THR A 45 13.68 -14.52 8.99
C THR A 45 12.97 -13.42 8.17
N ASN A 46 13.67 -12.48 7.51
CA ASN A 46 13.09 -11.53 6.54
C ASN A 46 11.78 -10.82 7.00
N ALA A 47 11.56 -10.76 8.32
CA ALA A 47 10.34 -10.27 8.93
C ALA A 47 10.56 -8.78 9.16
N ASN A 48 10.03 -7.97 8.27
CA ASN A 48 10.16 -6.52 8.35
C ASN A 48 9.53 -6.03 9.68
N PRO A 49 10.29 -5.48 10.64
CA PRO A 49 9.79 -5.12 11.98
C PRO A 49 8.65 -4.10 11.88
N LYS A 50 8.63 -3.27 10.83
CA LYS A 50 7.52 -2.36 10.54
C LYS A 50 6.20 -3.10 10.31
N SER A 51 6.24 -4.23 9.60
CA SER A 51 5.07 -5.07 9.34
C SER A 51 4.63 -5.83 10.57
N GLU A 52 5.57 -6.26 11.42
CA GLU A 52 5.27 -6.92 12.68
C GLU A 52 4.60 -5.98 13.68
N LEU A 53 5.15 -4.77 13.86
CA LEU A 53 4.56 -3.72 14.68
C LEU A 53 3.13 -3.39 14.22
N ALA A 54 2.91 -3.24 12.91
CA ALA A 54 1.58 -3.00 12.36
C ALA A 54 0.60 -4.15 12.63
N ARG A 55 1.05 -5.41 12.52
CA ARG A 55 0.22 -6.59 12.83
C ARG A 55 -0.11 -6.65 14.31
N PHE A 56 0.83 -6.32 15.19
CA PHE A 56 0.61 -6.25 16.62
C PHE A 56 -0.43 -5.18 16.95
N LEU A 57 -0.23 -3.95 16.50
CA LEU A 57 -1.13 -2.82 16.80
C LEU A 57 -2.55 -3.06 16.27
N GLN A 58 -2.72 -3.67 15.09
CA GLN A 58 -4.04 -4.07 14.59
C GLN A 58 -4.76 -5.04 15.52
N ARG A 59 -4.02 -5.97 16.16
CA ARG A 59 -4.60 -6.90 17.14
C ARG A 59 -4.86 -6.21 18.47
N TYR A 60 -3.94 -5.38 18.92
CA TYR A 60 -4.03 -4.66 20.19
C TYR A 60 -5.23 -3.70 20.22
N ILE A 61 -5.47 -2.95 19.14
CA ILE A 61 -6.58 -1.99 19.06
C ILE A 61 -7.89 -2.68 18.60
N GLY A 62 -7.80 -3.84 17.96
CA GLY A 62 -8.97 -4.55 17.42
C GLY A 62 -9.59 -3.88 16.19
N ARG A 63 -8.90 -2.94 15.54
CA ARG A 63 -9.35 -2.23 14.32
C ARG A 63 -8.26 -2.16 13.26
N THR A 64 -8.64 -1.81 12.04
CA THR A 64 -7.68 -1.54 10.96
C THR A 64 -6.89 -0.26 11.27
N LEU A 65 -5.56 -0.35 11.26
CA LEU A 65 -4.67 0.81 11.43
C LEU A 65 -4.83 1.82 10.29
N THR A 66 -4.89 3.09 10.64
CA THR A 66 -4.79 4.21 9.70
C THR A 66 -3.36 4.78 9.70
N LYS A 67 -3.09 5.71 8.78
CA LYS A 67 -1.80 6.42 8.74
C LYS A 67 -1.63 7.39 9.91
N GLU A 68 -2.71 7.74 10.60
CA GLU A 68 -2.67 8.64 11.75
C GLU A 68 -2.34 7.90 13.05
N ASP A 69 -2.62 6.59 13.11
CA ASP A 69 -2.34 5.76 14.29
C ASP A 69 -0.83 5.55 14.54
N VAL A 70 -0.02 5.58 13.48
CA VAL A 70 1.43 5.37 13.52
C VAL A 70 2.14 6.39 12.65
N VAL A 71 2.87 7.31 13.28
CA VAL A 71 3.61 8.38 12.60
C VAL A 71 5.10 8.11 12.74
N TYR A 72 5.81 8.06 11.62
CA TYR A 72 7.27 7.97 11.60
C TYR A 72 7.86 9.34 11.32
N THR A 73 8.79 9.77 12.14
CA THR A 73 9.53 11.02 11.96
C THR A 73 11.01 10.69 11.87
N THR A 74 11.61 10.94 10.70
CA THR A 74 13.03 10.72 10.46
C THR A 74 13.76 12.05 10.53
N THR A 75 14.82 12.10 11.32
CA THR A 75 15.70 13.26 11.48
C THR A 75 17.11 12.84 11.06
N GLN A 76 17.70 13.59 10.12
CA GLN A 76 19.08 13.38 9.70
C GLN A 76 20.02 14.06 10.70
N SER A 77 20.96 13.30 11.27
CA SER A 77 21.96 13.76 12.22
C SER A 77 23.35 13.49 11.64
N GLY A 78 23.87 14.43 10.85
CA GLY A 78 25.12 14.26 10.12
C GLY A 78 24.99 13.28 8.97
N GLU A 79 25.84 12.24 8.97
CA GLU A 79 25.84 11.16 7.96
C GLU A 79 24.85 10.03 8.28
N PHE A 80 24.22 10.08 9.46
CA PHE A 80 23.29 9.05 9.91
C PHE A 80 21.85 9.57 9.97
N PHE A 81 20.90 8.66 9.85
CA PHE A 81 19.48 8.91 10.01
C PHE A 81 19.01 8.29 11.32
N GLN A 82 18.24 9.05 12.10
CA GLN A 82 17.49 8.55 13.24
C GLN A 82 16.01 8.64 12.91
N SER A 83 15.23 7.59 13.21
CA SER A 83 13.78 7.68 13.13
C SER A 83 13.16 7.50 14.49
N THR A 84 12.08 8.22 14.73
CA THR A 84 11.20 8.07 15.89
C THR A 84 9.84 7.61 15.40
N VAL A 85 9.29 6.58 16.02
CA VAL A 85 7.91 6.12 15.77
C VAL A 85 7.02 6.59 16.90
N ARG A 86 5.93 7.28 16.56
CA ARG A 86 4.91 7.76 17.48
C ARG A 86 3.62 6.96 17.30
N LEU A 87 3.14 6.37 18.37
CA LEU A 87 1.94 5.52 18.42
C LEU A 87 0.76 6.31 18.97
N ALA A 88 0.03 7.02 18.10
CA ALA A 88 -1.14 7.79 18.51
C ALA A 88 -2.25 6.91 19.12
N CYS A 89 -2.29 5.64 18.74
CA CYS A 89 -3.21 4.65 19.28
C CYS A 89 -2.90 4.19 20.72
N ASN A 90 -1.67 4.38 21.21
CA ASN A 90 -1.27 3.99 22.57
C ASN A 90 -0.75 5.19 23.35
N HIS A 91 -1.67 6.09 23.72
CA HIS A 91 -1.37 7.32 24.49
C HIS A 91 -0.34 8.28 23.86
N GLY A 92 0.01 8.10 22.59
CA GLY A 92 0.98 8.95 21.90
C GLY A 92 2.42 8.65 22.29
N GLU A 93 2.74 7.45 22.75
CA GLU A 93 4.11 7.04 23.07
C GLU A 93 5.05 7.13 21.86
N GLU A 94 6.29 7.51 22.12
CA GLU A 94 7.32 7.75 21.10
C GLU A 94 8.56 6.89 21.37
N PHE A 95 9.01 6.18 20.36
CA PHE A 95 10.17 5.29 20.44
C PHE A 95 11.20 5.72 19.39
N ALA A 96 12.37 6.14 19.86
CA ALA A 96 13.49 6.50 19.00
C ALA A 96 14.32 5.25 18.67
N GLY A 97 14.57 5.03 17.38
CA GLY A 97 15.47 3.99 16.90
C GLY A 97 16.94 4.39 16.97
N ASP A 98 17.79 3.41 16.74
CA ASP A 98 19.22 3.61 16.58
C ASP A 98 19.56 4.42 15.31
N LEU A 99 20.75 5.03 15.30
CA LEU A 99 21.29 5.74 14.14
C LEU A 99 21.68 4.75 13.05
N CYS A 100 21.15 4.92 11.84
CA CYS A 100 21.43 4.04 10.70
C CYS A 100 21.94 4.83 9.49
N ALA A 101 22.57 4.15 8.53
CA ALA A 101 23.09 4.77 7.32
C ALA A 101 21.98 5.19 6.34
N THR A 102 20.80 4.57 6.43
CA THR A 102 19.65 4.86 5.56
C THR A 102 18.38 5.18 6.36
N ASP A 103 17.49 5.96 5.77
CA ASP A 103 16.18 6.31 6.35
C ASP A 103 15.34 5.06 6.63
N LYS A 104 15.39 4.08 5.72
CA LYS A 104 14.61 2.83 5.81
C LYS A 104 15.07 1.97 6.99
N GLU A 105 16.37 1.85 7.20
CA GLU A 105 16.94 1.11 8.34
C GLU A 105 16.62 1.82 9.65
N ALA A 106 16.74 3.15 9.69
CA ALA A 106 16.40 3.94 10.87
C ALA A 106 14.92 3.73 11.28
N MET A 107 13.99 3.70 10.31
CA MET A 107 12.58 3.39 10.59
C MET A 107 12.38 1.97 11.11
N GLN A 108 13.13 0.99 10.60
CA GLN A 108 13.07 -0.39 11.06
C GLN A 108 13.60 -0.52 12.49
N ALA A 109 14.70 0.16 12.82
CA ALA A 109 15.24 0.23 14.17
C ALA A 109 14.23 0.82 15.15
N ALA A 110 13.58 1.94 14.80
CA ALA A 110 12.53 2.54 15.62
C ALA A 110 11.35 1.58 15.86
N ALA A 111 10.91 0.86 14.83
CA ALA A 111 9.86 -0.14 14.96
C ALA A 111 10.28 -1.32 15.84
N ALA A 112 11.55 -1.75 15.75
CA ALA A 112 12.09 -2.82 16.59
C ALA A 112 12.13 -2.42 18.08
N GLN A 113 12.52 -1.17 18.39
CA GLN A 113 12.49 -0.63 19.75
C GLN A 113 11.06 -0.64 20.32
N ALA A 114 10.06 -0.23 19.52
CA ALA A 114 8.65 -0.31 19.92
C ALA A 114 8.19 -1.76 20.17
N ILE A 115 8.54 -2.72 19.30
CA ILE A 115 8.20 -4.14 19.52
C ILE A 115 8.83 -4.67 20.80
N GLY A 116 10.09 -4.32 21.08
CA GLY A 116 10.78 -4.70 22.31
C GLY A 116 10.06 -4.19 23.55
N HIS A 117 9.58 -2.94 23.52
CA HIS A 117 8.76 -2.35 24.58
C HIS A 117 7.45 -3.11 24.81
N PHE A 118 6.76 -3.51 23.74
CA PHE A 118 5.50 -4.26 23.82
C PHE A 118 5.65 -5.78 23.84
N SER A 119 6.85 -6.30 24.10
CA SER A 119 7.12 -7.74 24.05
C SER A 119 6.25 -8.54 25.03
N ALA A 120 5.95 -7.98 26.20
CA ALA A 120 5.06 -8.58 27.19
C ALA A 120 3.60 -8.64 26.72
N GLU A 121 3.10 -7.55 26.13
CA GLU A 121 1.74 -7.44 25.59
C GLU A 121 1.57 -8.34 24.36
N ILE A 122 2.60 -8.43 23.50
CA ILE A 122 2.62 -9.33 22.35
C ILE A 122 2.47 -10.78 22.80
N ALA A 123 3.20 -11.19 23.85
CA ALA A 123 3.12 -12.54 24.41
C ALA A 123 1.77 -12.83 25.09
N ALA A 124 1.11 -11.80 25.64
CA ALA A 124 -0.22 -11.93 26.24
C ALA A 124 -1.35 -12.03 25.20
N LEU A 125 -1.15 -11.54 23.97
CA LEU A 125 -2.17 -11.61 22.92
C LEU A 125 -2.29 -13.03 22.34
N PRO A 126 -3.51 -13.56 22.18
CA PRO A 126 -3.69 -14.89 21.60
C PRO A 126 -3.18 -14.93 20.15
N PRO A 127 -2.53 -16.03 19.72
CA PRO A 127 -2.08 -16.18 18.35
C PRO A 127 -3.29 -16.13 17.42
N LYS A 128 -3.25 -15.22 16.43
CA LYS A 128 -4.31 -15.10 15.42
C LYS A 128 -4.34 -16.40 14.63
N GLU A 129 -5.36 -17.20 14.86
CA GLU A 129 -5.61 -18.37 14.04
C GLU A 129 -5.68 -17.91 12.58
N PRO A 130 -4.90 -18.52 11.67
CA PRO A 130 -5.01 -18.20 10.27
C PRO A 130 -6.45 -18.51 9.88
N LYS A 131 -7.26 -17.47 9.66
CA LYS A 131 -8.61 -17.62 9.11
C LYS A 131 -8.41 -18.40 7.83
N LYS A 132 -8.67 -19.71 7.87
CA LYS A 132 -8.67 -20.58 6.70
C LYS A 132 -9.56 -19.83 5.74
N LYS A 133 -8.93 -19.29 4.70
CA LYS A 133 -9.60 -18.54 3.65
C LYS A 133 -10.57 -19.58 3.10
N GLN A 134 -11.82 -19.55 3.56
CA GLN A 134 -12.87 -20.37 3.02
C GLN A 134 -12.94 -19.91 1.59
N SER A 135 -12.22 -20.61 0.73
CA SER A 135 -12.47 -20.70 -0.68
C SER A 135 -13.92 -21.14 -0.75
N LYS A 136 -14.83 -20.17 -0.81
CA LYS A 136 -16.11 -20.35 -1.45
C LYS A 136 -15.74 -20.74 -2.88
N ALA A 137 -15.50 -22.03 -3.08
CA ALA A 137 -15.68 -22.69 -4.36
C ALA A 137 -17.15 -22.43 -4.68
N LYS A 138 -17.38 -21.34 -5.40
CA LYS A 138 -18.67 -20.99 -5.93
C LYS A 138 -18.80 -21.81 -7.20
N GLU A 139 -19.18 -23.07 -7.01
CA GLU A 139 -19.77 -23.87 -8.07
C GLU A 139 -21.14 -23.24 -8.39
N GLY A 140 -21.32 -22.81 -9.64
CA GLY A 140 -22.65 -22.54 -10.21
C GLY A 140 -23.00 -21.08 -10.51
N ALA A 141 -23.21 -20.85 -11.80
CA ALA A 141 -24.01 -19.82 -12.48
C ALA A 141 -23.38 -18.44 -12.82
N PRO A 142 -23.30 -18.09 -14.12
CA PRO A 142 -22.97 -16.74 -14.58
C PRO A 142 -24.19 -15.82 -14.40
N GLN A 143 -24.01 -14.69 -13.71
CA GLN A 143 -24.91 -13.55 -13.80
C GLN A 143 -24.13 -12.38 -14.45
N PRO A 144 -24.65 -11.77 -15.53
CA PRO A 144 -24.14 -10.52 -16.04
C PRO A 144 -24.76 -9.37 -15.24
N GLY A 145 -23.94 -8.60 -14.52
CA GLY A 145 -24.40 -7.32 -13.96
C GLY A 145 -23.67 -6.83 -12.71
N ALA A 146 -23.10 -5.63 -12.85
CA ALA A 146 -22.78 -4.67 -11.80
C ALA A 146 -21.57 -4.93 -10.88
N ALA A 147 -20.46 -4.29 -11.27
CA ALA A 147 -19.58 -3.45 -10.46
C ALA A 147 -19.50 -3.67 -8.94
N ALA A 148 -18.34 -4.13 -8.48
CA ALA A 148 -17.75 -3.66 -7.23
C ALA A 148 -16.22 -3.76 -7.28
N VAL A 149 -15.61 -2.59 -7.10
CA VAL A 149 -14.18 -2.28 -7.05
C VAL A 149 -13.53 -2.94 -5.84
N VAL A 150 -12.46 -3.72 -6.05
CA VAL A 150 -11.48 -4.01 -5.00
C VAL A 150 -10.08 -3.79 -5.56
N LYS A 151 -9.47 -2.70 -5.09
CA LYS A 151 -8.04 -2.38 -5.24
C LYS A 151 -7.23 -3.43 -4.50
N THR A 152 -6.33 -4.12 -5.19
CA THR A 152 -5.13 -4.69 -4.57
C THR A 152 -3.89 -4.08 -5.20
N PRO A 153 -2.93 -3.61 -4.38
CA PRO A 153 -1.71 -2.99 -4.85
C PRO A 153 -0.74 -4.03 -5.42
N ALA A 154 0.07 -3.55 -6.35
CA ALA A 154 1.09 -4.26 -7.10
C ALA A 154 2.10 -5.01 -6.21
N VAL A 155 2.33 -6.27 -6.55
CA VAL A 155 3.57 -6.98 -6.23
C VAL A 155 4.34 -7.13 -7.55
N PRO A 156 5.63 -6.78 -7.61
CA PRO A 156 6.45 -6.93 -8.80
C PRO A 156 6.75 -8.41 -9.00
N GLN A 157 6.06 -9.04 -9.96
CA GLN A 157 6.38 -10.38 -10.41
C GLN A 157 7.31 -10.24 -11.61
N ASP A 158 8.61 -10.30 -11.30
CA ASP A 158 9.69 -10.39 -12.27
C ASP A 158 9.98 -11.87 -12.59
N GLN A 159 10.57 -12.10 -13.77
CA GLN A 159 11.02 -13.37 -14.38
C GLN A 159 9.94 -14.16 -15.17
N ALA A 160 9.70 -13.83 -16.44
CA ALA A 160 10.47 -14.26 -17.64
C ALA A 160 10.40 -15.79 -17.81
N THR A 161 9.37 -16.35 -18.48
CA THR A 161 9.36 -16.62 -19.94
C THR A 161 7.94 -16.79 -20.49
N ASN A 162 6.92 -16.29 -19.79
CA ASN A 162 5.54 -16.36 -20.26
C ASN A 162 5.03 -14.94 -20.50
N ALA A 163 5.39 -14.37 -21.67
CA ALA A 163 4.91 -13.08 -22.13
C ALA A 163 3.39 -13.17 -22.29
N ASN A 164 2.67 -12.93 -21.20
CA ASN A 164 1.22 -12.96 -21.20
C ASN A 164 0.77 -11.78 -22.06
N PRO A 165 0.13 -11.99 -23.23
CA PRO A 165 -0.24 -10.91 -24.14
C PRO A 165 -1.16 -9.88 -23.47
N LYS A 166 -1.85 -10.28 -22.40
CA LYS A 166 -2.60 -9.35 -21.52
C LYS A 166 -1.72 -8.29 -20.87
N SER A 167 -0.58 -8.70 -20.30
CA SER A 167 0.37 -7.79 -19.65
C SER A 167 1.09 -6.93 -20.67
N GLU A 168 1.37 -7.46 -21.86
CA GLU A 168 1.96 -6.69 -22.97
C GLU A 168 0.99 -5.63 -23.50
N LEU A 169 -0.27 -6.00 -23.74
CA LEU A 169 -1.30 -5.05 -24.16
C LEU A 169 -1.47 -3.93 -23.14
N ALA A 170 -1.51 -4.25 -21.84
CA ALA A 170 -1.61 -3.24 -20.79
C ALA A 170 -0.39 -2.30 -20.77
N ARG A 171 0.84 -2.83 -20.91
CA ARG A 171 2.06 -2.01 -21.00
C ARG A 171 2.07 -1.15 -22.26
N PHE A 172 1.62 -1.69 -23.39
CA PHE A 172 1.53 -1.00 -24.66
C PHE A 172 0.56 0.18 -24.57
N LEU A 173 -0.67 -0.06 -24.10
CA LEU A 173 -1.70 0.97 -23.94
C LEU A 173 -1.31 2.05 -22.94
N GLN A 174 -0.63 1.71 -21.83
CA GLN A 174 -0.10 2.71 -20.90
C GLN A 174 0.90 3.66 -21.56
N ARG A 175 1.75 3.15 -22.48
CA ARG A 175 2.69 3.96 -23.26
C ARG A 175 1.98 4.79 -24.32
N TYR A 176 1.00 4.20 -25.02
CA TYR A 176 0.24 4.87 -26.08
C TYR A 176 -0.58 6.06 -25.55
N ILE A 177 -1.26 5.90 -24.41
CA ILE A 177 -2.15 6.93 -23.84
C ILE A 177 -1.36 7.92 -22.95
N GLY A 178 -0.18 7.52 -22.45
CA GLY A 178 0.63 8.35 -21.54
C GLY A 178 0.02 8.50 -20.13
N ARG A 179 -0.89 7.61 -19.73
CA ARG A 179 -1.52 7.60 -18.39
C ARG A 179 -1.65 6.19 -17.82
N THR A 180 -1.90 6.08 -16.52
CA THR A 180 -2.20 4.80 -15.87
C THR A 180 -3.55 4.26 -16.33
N LEU A 181 -3.57 3.03 -16.87
CA LEU A 181 -4.81 2.33 -17.23
C LEU A 181 -5.66 2.02 -15.99
N THR A 182 -6.96 2.20 -16.13
CA THR A 182 -7.98 1.72 -15.22
C THR A 182 -8.62 0.44 -15.75
N LYS A 183 -9.43 -0.21 -14.92
CA LYS A 183 -10.19 -1.41 -15.33
C LYS A 183 -11.27 -1.09 -16.38
N GLU A 184 -11.66 0.18 -16.51
CA GLU A 184 -12.67 0.61 -17.47
C GLU A 184 -12.10 0.83 -18.86
N ASP A 185 -10.79 1.06 -18.97
CA ASP A 185 -10.11 1.28 -20.26
C ASP A 185 -10.03 -0.01 -21.10
N VAL A 186 -9.98 -1.18 -20.45
CA VAL A 186 -9.85 -2.49 -21.11
C VAL A 186 -10.91 -3.45 -20.56
N VAL A 187 -11.90 -3.79 -21.38
CA VAL A 187 -12.98 -4.70 -21.02
C VAL A 187 -12.87 -5.97 -21.86
N TYR A 188 -12.79 -7.12 -21.20
CA TYR A 188 -12.82 -8.43 -21.87
C TYR A 188 -14.22 -9.02 -21.74
N THR A 189 -14.81 -9.42 -22.86
CA THR A 189 -16.09 -10.13 -22.93
C THR A 189 -15.84 -11.49 -23.54
N THR A 190 -16.03 -12.56 -22.77
CA THR A 190 -15.96 -13.93 -23.31
C THR A 190 -17.36 -14.47 -23.56
N THR A 191 -17.58 -14.96 -24.77
CA THR A 191 -18.78 -15.67 -25.19
C THR A 191 -18.43 -17.14 -25.45
N GLN A 192 -19.21 -18.05 -24.89
CA GLN A 192 -19.06 -19.47 -25.14
C GLN A 192 -19.93 -19.87 -26.35
N SER A 193 -19.28 -20.40 -27.39
CA SER A 193 -19.93 -20.85 -28.63
C SER A 193 -19.68 -22.35 -28.80
N GLY A 194 -20.57 -23.16 -28.22
CA GLY A 194 -20.43 -24.61 -28.18
C GLY A 194 -19.35 -25.07 -27.20
N GLU A 195 -18.37 -25.83 -27.70
CA GLU A 195 -17.23 -26.33 -26.93
C GLU A 195 -16.05 -25.33 -26.87
N PHE A 196 -16.17 -24.20 -27.58
CA PHE A 196 -15.11 -23.20 -27.66
C PHE A 196 -15.53 -21.89 -26.99
N PHE A 197 -14.52 -21.13 -26.56
CA PHE A 197 -14.64 -19.80 -26.01
C PHE A 197 -14.07 -18.79 -27.01
N GLN A 198 -14.82 -17.72 -27.25
CA GLN A 198 -14.34 -16.55 -27.97
C GLN A 198 -14.31 -15.37 -27.02
N SER A 199 -13.17 -14.68 -26.93
CA SER A 199 -13.08 -13.46 -26.16
C SER A 199 -12.94 -12.26 -27.09
N THR A 200 -13.62 -11.17 -26.76
CA THR A 200 -13.50 -9.88 -27.41
C THR A 200 -12.95 -8.89 -26.40
N VAL A 201 -11.88 -8.19 -26.75
CA VAL A 201 -11.33 -7.10 -25.95
C VAL A 201 -11.82 -5.77 -26.52
N ARG A 202 -12.43 -4.96 -25.66
CA ARG A 202 -12.89 -3.60 -25.97
C ARG A 202 -12.00 -2.58 -25.30
N LEU A 203 -11.48 -1.65 -26.09
CA LEU A 203 -10.55 -0.61 -25.66
C LEU A 203 -11.27 0.73 -25.59
N ALA A 204 -11.81 1.06 -24.42
CA ALA A 204 -12.52 2.32 -24.21
C ALA A 204 -11.61 3.54 -24.40
N CYS A 205 -10.29 3.36 -24.20
CA CYS A 205 -9.30 4.40 -24.44
C CYS A 205 -9.04 4.71 -25.92
N ASN A 206 -9.39 3.81 -26.85
CA ASN A 206 -9.20 4.02 -28.29
C ASN A 206 -10.54 3.97 -29.02
N HIS A 207 -11.37 4.98 -28.81
CA HIS A 207 -12.68 5.13 -29.44
C HIS A 207 -13.66 3.95 -29.24
N GLY A 208 -13.38 3.06 -28.29
CA GLY A 208 -14.21 1.89 -28.02
C GLY A 208 -14.03 0.76 -29.04
N GLU A 209 -12.89 0.69 -29.75
CA GLU A 209 -12.58 -0.40 -30.67
C GLU A 209 -12.63 -1.78 -29.99
N GLU A 210 -13.07 -2.77 -30.75
CA GLU A 210 -13.28 -4.14 -30.30
C GLU A 210 -12.49 -5.12 -31.16
N PHE A 211 -11.70 -5.98 -30.51
CA PHE A 211 -10.87 -6.98 -31.16
C PHE A 211 -11.31 -8.37 -30.68
N ALA A 212 -11.85 -9.16 -31.59
CA ALA A 212 -12.24 -10.55 -31.32
C ALA A 212 -11.03 -11.47 -31.52
N GLY A 213 -10.73 -12.28 -30.51
CA GLY A 213 -9.76 -13.35 -30.61
C GLY A 213 -10.30 -14.59 -31.30
N ASP A 214 -9.40 -15.51 -31.63
CA ASP A 214 -9.73 -16.83 -32.16
C ASP A 214 -10.49 -17.69 -31.13
N LEU A 215 -11.22 -18.70 -31.63
CA LEU A 215 -11.92 -19.68 -30.79
C LEU A 215 -10.90 -20.60 -30.10
N CYS A 216 -10.92 -20.63 -28.77
CA CYS A 216 -10.01 -21.46 -27.97
C CYS A 216 -10.78 -22.44 -27.08
N ALA A 217 -10.10 -23.51 -26.64
CA ALA A 217 -10.69 -24.50 -25.74
C ALA A 217 -10.90 -23.96 -24.32
N THR A 218 -10.14 -22.93 -23.93
CA THR A 218 -10.25 -22.31 -22.60
C THR A 218 -10.50 -20.80 -22.69
N ASP A 219 -11.27 -20.28 -21.73
CA ASP A 219 -11.53 -18.84 -21.57
C ASP A 219 -10.23 -18.02 -21.43
N LYS A 220 -9.20 -18.57 -20.78
CA LYS A 220 -7.90 -17.90 -20.61
C LYS A 220 -7.16 -17.72 -21.94
N GLU A 221 -7.12 -18.76 -22.76
CA GLU A 221 -6.49 -18.70 -24.08
C GLU A 221 -7.26 -17.78 -25.02
N ALA A 222 -8.58 -17.83 -25.00
CA ALA A 222 -9.43 -16.94 -25.79
C ALA A 222 -9.14 -15.45 -25.47
N MET A 223 -9.01 -15.11 -24.19
CA MET A 223 -8.62 -13.76 -23.75
C MET A 223 -7.20 -13.38 -24.21
N GLN A 224 -6.27 -14.32 -24.22
CA GLN A 224 -4.90 -14.09 -24.69
C GLN A 224 -4.85 -13.86 -26.20
N ALA A 225 -5.62 -14.64 -26.97
CA ALA A 225 -5.77 -14.47 -28.41
C ALA A 225 -6.36 -13.08 -28.75
N ALA A 226 -7.42 -12.66 -28.06
CA ALA A 226 -8.01 -11.33 -28.25
C ALA A 226 -7.01 -10.20 -27.97
N ALA A 227 -6.22 -10.34 -26.90
CA ALA A 227 -5.17 -9.36 -26.58
C ALA A 227 -4.06 -9.33 -27.64
N ALA A 228 -3.67 -10.48 -28.18
CA ALA A 228 -2.66 -10.56 -29.25
C ALA A 228 -3.15 -9.89 -30.54
N GLN A 229 -4.42 -10.09 -30.92
CA GLN A 229 -5.03 -9.42 -32.08
C GLN A 229 -5.01 -7.90 -31.94
N ALA A 230 -5.35 -7.38 -30.74
CA ALA A 230 -5.28 -5.95 -30.46
C ALA A 230 -3.85 -5.41 -30.59
N ILE A 231 -2.84 -6.07 -30.00
CA ILE A 231 -1.44 -5.64 -30.12
C ILE A 231 -0.99 -5.63 -31.58
N GLY A 232 -1.35 -6.67 -32.35
CA GLY A 232 -1.05 -6.77 -33.77
C GLY A 232 -1.57 -5.58 -34.55
N HIS A 233 -2.84 -5.19 -34.32
CA HIS A 233 -3.46 -4.03 -34.96
C HIS A 233 -2.71 -2.73 -34.69
N PHE A 234 -2.41 -2.43 -33.42
CA PHE A 234 -1.68 -1.20 -33.09
C PHE A 234 -0.23 -1.21 -33.56
N SER A 235 0.42 -2.38 -33.55
CA SER A 235 1.78 -2.50 -34.06
C SER A 235 1.86 -2.21 -35.56
N ALA A 236 0.80 -2.53 -36.31
CA ALA A 236 0.69 -2.22 -37.74
C ALA A 236 0.35 -0.75 -38.01
N GLU A 237 -0.42 -0.10 -37.14
CA GLU A 237 -0.76 1.33 -37.28
C GLU A 237 0.43 2.27 -37.01
N ILE A 238 1.34 1.86 -36.12
CA ILE A 238 2.50 2.67 -35.71
C ILE A 238 3.72 2.48 -36.65
N ALA A 239 3.74 1.42 -37.46
CA ALA A 239 4.85 1.08 -38.37
C ALA A 239 4.78 1.86 -39.69
#